data_AF-A0A2E9VJJ5-F1
#
_entry.id   AF-A0A2E9VJJ5-F1
#
_cell.length_a   1.000
_cell.length_b   1.000
_cell.length_c   1.000
_cell.angle_alpha   90.00
_cell.angle_beta   90.00
_cell.angle_gamma   90.00
#
_symmetry.space_group_name_H-M   'P 1'
#
loop_
_entity.id
_entity.type
_entity.pdbx_description
1 polymer ?
#
loop_
_entity_poly.entity_id
_entity_poly.type
_entity_poly.pdbx_seq_one_letter_code
_entity_poly.pdbx_strand_id
1 'polypeptide(L)'
;MNKLSIPRFGFSVAVACTLAYVGCVFVMLTVPQDAAVRFFNSLMHGVDVTSIMRWDMPWWETALGVIETFVLGWLFGGLIAGCYNTCEKWTIKVDQ
;
A
#
# COMPACT_ATOMS: atom_id res chain seq x y z
N MET A 1 -21.81 -10.90 -11.30
CA MET A 1 -21.04 -10.68 -10.05
C MET A 1 -21.59 -9.42 -9.39
N ASN A 2 -21.15 -9.06 -8.18
CA ASN A 2 -21.59 -7.81 -7.55
C ASN A 2 -20.66 -6.67 -7.96
N LYS A 3 -21.21 -5.53 -8.40
CA LYS A 3 -20.41 -4.34 -8.72
C LYS A 3 -19.69 -3.83 -7.46
N LEU A 4 -18.39 -3.56 -7.57
CA LEU A 4 -17.66 -2.87 -6.52
C LEU A 4 -17.97 -1.37 -6.55
N SER A 5 -18.30 -0.81 -5.38
CA SER A 5 -18.37 0.64 -5.20
C SER A 5 -16.96 1.23 -5.23
N ILE A 6 -16.63 1.93 -6.32
CA ILE A 6 -15.31 2.55 -6.54
C ILE A 6 -14.85 3.41 -5.34
N PRO A 7 -15.62 4.40 -4.83
CA PRO A 7 -15.14 5.24 -3.75
C PRO A 7 -14.95 4.48 -2.44
N ARG A 8 -15.83 3.51 -2.13
CA ARG A 8 -15.74 2.73 -0.89
C ARG A 8 -14.55 1.77 -0.93
N PHE A 9 -14.36 1.08 -2.05
CA PHE A 9 -13.24 0.15 -2.19
C PHE A 9 -11.90 0.89 -2.24
N GLY A 10 -11.82 2.00 -2.98
CA GLY A 10 -10.65 2.89 -2.98
C GLY A 10 -10.26 3.33 -1.57
N PHE A 11 -11.22 3.84 -0.79
CA PHE A 11 -10.99 4.24 0.59
C PHE A 11 -10.51 3.08 1.47
N SER A 12 -11.10 1.88 1.35
CA SER A 12 -10.66 0.71 2.12
C SER A 12 -9.21 0.33 1.81
N VAL A 13 -8.81 0.36 0.53
CA VAL A 13 -7.41 0.10 0.14
C VAL A 13 -6.48 1.18 0.67
N ALA A 14 -6.88 2.46 0.58
CA ALA A 14 -6.13 3.57 1.15
C ALA A 14 -5.83 3.38 2.64
N VAL A 15 -6.86 3.07 3.43
CA VAL A 15 -6.73 2.83 4.88
C VAL A 15 -5.82 1.63 5.15
N ALA A 16 -5.99 0.53 4.43
CA ALA A 16 -5.15 -0.66 4.61
C ALA A 16 -3.67 -0.38 4.31
N CYS A 17 -3.38 0.32 3.21
CA CYS A 17 -2.01 0.72 2.84
C CYS A 17 -1.40 1.68 3.87
N THR A 18 -2.18 2.66 4.35
CA THR A 18 -1.72 3.58 5.39
C THR A 18 -1.42 2.87 6.71
N LEU A 19 -2.27 1.93 7.13
CA LEU A 19 -2.02 1.12 8.33
C LEU A 19 -0.75 0.28 8.19
N ALA A 20 -0.51 -0.30 7.00
CA ALA A 20 0.73 -1.02 6.73
C ALA A 20 1.96 -0.10 6.85
N TYR A 21 1.89 1.12 6.28
CA TYR A 21 2.97 2.12 6.41
C TYR A 21 3.24 2.51 7.87
N VAL A 22 2.18 2.80 8.64
CA VAL A 22 2.31 3.12 10.08
C VAL A 22 2.89 1.92 10.84
N GLY A 23 2.52 0.70 10.48
CA GLY A 23 3.13 -0.52 11.01
C GLY A 23 4.63 -0.60 10.74
N CYS A 24 5.09 -0.23 9.53
CA CYS A 24 6.51 -0.16 9.21
C CYS A 24 7.24 0.86 10.09
N VAL A 25 6.68 2.06 10.27
CA VAL A 25 7.23 3.09 11.16
C VAL A 25 7.32 2.58 12.59
N PHE A 26 6.27 1.91 13.09
CA PHE A 26 6.26 1.32 14.42
C PHE A 26 7.37 0.29 14.63
N VAL A 27 7.61 -0.60 13.66
CA VAL A 27 8.72 -1.56 13.71
C VAL A 27 10.07 -0.85 13.79
N MET A 28 10.29 0.18 12.95
CA MET A 28 11.53 0.95 12.97
C MET A 28 11.77 1.70 14.29
N LEU A 29 10.71 2.08 15.02
CA LEU A 29 10.83 2.77 16.31
C LEU A 29 11.09 1.84 17.49
N THR A 30 10.74 0.56 17.37
CA THR A 30 10.71 -0.38 18.50
C THR A 30 11.80 -1.44 18.45
N VAL A 31 12.34 -1.71 17.26
CA VAL A 31 13.29 -2.79 17.02
C VAL A 31 14.66 -2.22 16.67
N PRO A 32 15.78 -2.85 17.09
CA PRO A 32 17.12 -2.45 16.66
C PRO A 32 17.29 -2.44 15.13
N GLN A 33 18.18 -1.56 14.65
CA GLN A 33 18.41 -1.34 13.23
C GLN A 33 18.75 -2.62 12.44
N ASP A 34 19.62 -3.46 12.97
CA ASP A 34 20.05 -4.71 12.33
C ASP A 34 18.90 -5.72 12.19
N ALA A 35 18.04 -5.81 13.20
CA ALA A 35 16.87 -6.67 13.18
C ALA A 35 15.79 -6.15 12.21
N ALA A 36 15.57 -4.83 12.14
CA ALA A 36 14.67 -4.25 11.16
C ALA A 36 15.15 -4.44 9.70
N VAL A 37 16.46 -4.25 9.45
CA VAL A 37 17.07 -4.53 8.13
C VAL A 37 16.81 -5.97 7.71
N ARG A 38 17.07 -6.94 8.61
CA ARG A 38 16.83 -8.37 8.32
C ARG A 38 15.37 -8.67 8.02
N PHE A 39 14.46 -8.05 8.78
CA PHE A 39 13.02 -8.19 8.55
C PHE A 39 12.60 -7.68 7.17
N PHE A 40 13.01 -6.46 6.79
CA PHE A 40 12.67 -5.90 5.48
C PHE A 40 13.35 -6.64 4.32
N ASN A 41 14.59 -7.09 4.48
CA ASN A 41 15.27 -7.94 3.49
C ASN A 41 14.54 -9.28 3.30
N SER A 42 13.93 -9.83 4.35
CA SER A 42 13.09 -11.02 4.25
C SER A 42 11.76 -10.75 3.53
N LEU A 43 11.22 -9.53 3.62
CA LEU A 43 10.00 -9.14 2.90
C LEU A 43 10.25 -8.86 1.42
N MET A 44 11.37 -8.20 1.08
CA MET A 44 11.68 -7.74 -0.28
C MET A 44 12.66 -8.66 -1.01
N HIS A 45 12.43 -9.98 -0.95
CA HIS A 45 13.26 -11.04 -1.51
C HIS A 45 14.20 -10.59 -2.66
N GLY A 46 15.50 -10.55 -2.40
CA GLY A 46 16.53 -10.18 -3.39
C GLY A 46 16.94 -8.70 -3.40
N VAL A 47 16.35 -7.86 -2.55
CA VAL A 47 16.73 -6.44 -2.38
C VAL A 47 17.33 -6.24 -0.98
N ASP A 48 18.55 -5.72 -0.91
CA ASP A 48 19.18 -5.29 0.35
C ASP A 48 18.81 -3.84 0.68
N VAL A 49 18.04 -3.64 1.75
CA VAL A 49 17.56 -2.31 2.18
C VAL A 49 18.59 -1.48 2.91
N THR A 50 19.73 -2.08 3.30
CA THR A 50 20.73 -1.42 4.15
C THR A 50 21.23 -0.11 3.53
N SER A 51 21.34 -0.06 2.20
CA SER A 51 21.85 1.11 1.46
C SER A 51 20.81 2.21 1.23
N ILE A 52 19.51 1.91 1.34
CA ILE A 52 18.42 2.82 0.99
C ILE A 52 17.69 3.33 2.24
N MET A 53 17.63 2.53 3.30
CA MET A 53 16.88 2.85 4.50
C MET A 53 17.55 3.97 5.31
N ARG A 54 16.89 5.13 5.39
CA ARG A 54 17.31 6.27 6.21
C ARG A 54 16.65 6.19 7.59
N TRP A 55 17.48 6.16 8.62
CA TRP A 55 17.05 6.10 10.02
C TRP A 55 16.78 7.48 10.62
N ASP A 56 17.55 8.48 10.20
CA ASP A 56 17.40 9.87 10.64
C ASP A 56 16.44 10.63 9.71
N MET A 57 15.16 10.26 9.77
CA MET A 57 14.09 10.95 9.04
C MET A 57 13.29 11.87 9.97
N PRO A 58 13.12 13.16 9.65
CA PRO A 58 12.29 14.04 10.45
C PRO A 58 10.81 13.66 10.32
N TRP A 59 10.06 13.82 11.41
CA TRP A 59 8.65 13.39 11.51
C TRP A 59 7.71 13.98 10.45
N TRP A 60 8.04 15.15 9.88
CA TRP A 60 7.22 15.75 8.82
C TRP A 60 7.32 14.96 7.49
N GLU A 61 8.48 14.37 7.18
CA GLU A 61 8.65 13.48 6.00
C GLU A 61 7.81 12.21 6.19
N THR A 62 7.77 11.66 7.41
CA THR A 62 6.89 10.53 7.75
C THR A 62 5.41 10.88 7.60
N ALA A 63 4.99 12.06 8.06
CA ALA A 63 3.62 12.52 7.90
C ALA A 63 3.22 12.69 6.42
N LEU A 64 4.13 13.22 5.59
CA LEU A 64 3.92 13.27 4.14
C LEU A 64 3.84 11.87 3.53
N GLY A 65 4.71 10.95 3.93
CA GLY A 65 4.68 9.55 3.48
C GLY A 65 3.35 8.85 3.80
N VAL A 66 2.74 9.14 4.95
CA VAL A 66 1.39 8.67 5.29
C VAL A 66 0.35 9.20 4.31
N ILE A 67 0.38 10.49 4.00
CA ILE A 67 -0.55 11.14 3.06
C ILE A 67 -0.37 10.58 1.66
N GLU A 68 0.86 10.46 1.18
CA GLU A 68 1.19 9.91 -0.14
C GLU A 68 0.73 8.45 -0.26
N THR A 69 1.01 7.62 0.74
CA THR A 69 0.58 6.22 0.76
C THR A 69 -0.95 6.11 0.75
N PHE A 70 -1.64 6.98 1.48
CA PHE A 70 -3.11 7.03 1.49
C PHE A 70 -3.66 7.39 0.11
N VAL A 71 -3.15 8.46 -0.50
CA VAL A 71 -3.59 8.92 -1.83
C VAL A 71 -3.33 7.86 -2.89
N LEU A 72 -2.13 7.26 -2.90
CA LEU A 72 -1.80 6.18 -3.82
C LEU A 72 -2.70 4.97 -3.60
N GLY A 73 -2.88 4.52 -2.36
CA GLY A 73 -3.78 3.40 -2.03
C GLY A 73 -5.22 3.65 -2.50
N TRP A 74 -5.73 4.88 -2.34
CA TRP A 74 -7.05 5.25 -2.85
C TRP A 74 -7.12 5.10 -4.36
N LEU A 75 -6.17 5.71 -5.08
CA LEU A 75 -6.14 5.69 -6.54
C LEU A 75 -6.02 4.27 -7.09
N PHE A 76 -5.13 3.45 -6.52
CA PHE A 76 -4.98 2.05 -6.90
C PHE A 76 -6.23 1.22 -6.59
N GLY A 77 -6.85 1.40 -5.43
CA GLY A 77 -8.11 0.74 -5.12
C GLY A 77 -9.22 1.15 -6.09
N GLY A 78 -9.35 2.43 -6.39
CA GLY A 78 -10.30 2.95 -7.38
C GLY A 78 -10.08 2.35 -8.77
N LEU A 79 -8.82 2.25 -9.20
CA LEU A 79 -8.43 1.62 -10.47
C LEU A 79 -8.84 0.14 -10.51
N ILE A 80 -8.51 -0.63 -9.46
CA ILE A 80 -8.86 -2.06 -9.36
C ILE A 80 -10.39 -2.25 -9.44
N ALA A 81 -11.16 -1.45 -8.70
CA ALA A 81 -12.62 -1.50 -8.74
C ALA A 81 -13.17 -1.14 -10.14
N GLY A 82 -12.57 -0.16 -10.81
CA GLY A 82 -12.91 0.21 -12.19
C GLY A 82 -12.64 -0.91 -13.19
N CYS A 83 -11.47 -1.55 -13.11
CA CYS A 83 -11.10 -2.70 -13.93
C CYS A 83 -12.06 -3.87 -13.70
N TYR A 84 -12.35 -4.22 -12.44
CA TYR A 84 -13.27 -5.31 -12.09
C TYR A 84 -14.66 -5.10 -12.70
N ASN A 85 -15.23 -3.92 -12.49
CA ASN A 85 -16.56 -3.57 -13.02
C ASN A 85 -16.60 -3.53 -14.56
N THR A 86 -15.46 -3.29 -15.22
CA THR A 86 -15.36 -3.24 -16.68
C THR A 86 -15.21 -4.64 -17.27
N CYS A 87 -14.37 -5.50 -16.68
CA CYS A 87 -14.28 -6.90 -17.06
C CYS A 87 -15.63 -7.62 -16.94
N GLU A 88 -16.38 -7.35 -15.87
CA GLU A 88 -17.73 -7.91 -15.72
C GLU A 88 -18.65 -7.52 -16.89
N LYS A 89 -18.68 -6.22 -17.24
CA LYS A 89 -19.49 -5.75 -18.38
C LYS A 89 -19.07 -6.40 -19.70
N TRP A 90 -17.77 -6.67 -19.87
CA TRP A 90 -17.25 -7.29 -21.08
C TRP A 90 -17.66 -8.76 -21.18
N THR A 91 -17.55 -9.55 -20.11
CA THR A 91 -18.01 -10.95 -20.06
C THR A 91 -19.50 -11.06 -20.42
N ILE A 92 -20.36 -10.22 -19.83
CA ILE A 92 -21.81 -10.23 -20.14
C ILE A 92 -22.09 -9.95 -21.62
N LYS A 93 -21.27 -9.13 -22.30
CA LYS A 93 -21.43 -8.85 -23.73
C LYS A 93 -20.98 -9.99 -24.65
N VAL A 94 -20.04 -10.83 -24.21
CA VAL A 94 -19.51 -11.95 -25.01
C VAL A 94 -20.46 -13.16 -24.94
N ASP A 95 -21.14 -13.35 -23.82
CA ASP A 95 -22.11 -14.44 -23.61
C ASP A 95 -23.53 -14.15 -24.20
N GLN A 96 -23.70 -13.02 -24.90
CA GLN A 96 -24.95 -12.59 -25.57
C GLN A 96 -24.80 -12.70 -27.08
#